data_AF-A0A2I4AWP8-F1
#
_entry.id   AF-A0A2I4AWP8-F1
#
_cell.length_a   1.000
_cell.length_b   1.000
_cell.length_c   1.000
_cell.angle_alpha   90.00
_cell.angle_beta   90.00
_cell.angle_gamma   90.00
#
_symmetry.space_group_name_H-M   'P 1'
#
loop_
_entity.id
_entity.type
_entity.pdbx_description
1 polymer ?
#
loop_
_entity_poly.entity_id
_entity_poly.type
_entity_poly.pdbx_seq_one_letter_code
_entity_poly.pdbx_strand_id
1 'polypeptide(L)'
;MGNMHCPAEDAAHLAAVARDICPFPSYNYSPHFVHMMSINSSRNLHEHYTAVQRSLTPKQLEDFTQSLRTTFGREGKVTLGGVGVVALSLAVLFDTLAKQVRGEVVSDAGPIPGLFVKDPRGYYPPQVDTISKYLRLVPHIANNPDRMKQETARFLYQLKADEEDLNQPGKNNSVPLHEDVTLINRMLGFFFTVGLKIHLQRISNVTLDYDVTLDNKNSKSLDSTVTFNLNCDTEAAEKDFLAKVESSENLTKQAFEACKPKDSAWFLFLIDPRDRRSMPLLRHVAKLEFVDVMLFPMFSFGNNDRDDFVRQRDNFDLKVHALGKWP
;
A
#
# COMPACT_ATOMS: atom_id res chain seq x y z
N MET A 1 -6.08 6.38 -12.94
CA MET A 1 -5.98 7.83 -13.22
C MET A 1 -4.61 8.27 -12.73
N GLY A 2 -3.72 8.68 -13.65
CA GLY A 2 -2.41 9.21 -13.29
C GLY A 2 -2.50 10.67 -12.85
N ASN A 3 -1.37 11.25 -12.47
CA ASN A 3 -1.18 12.68 -12.35
C ASN A 3 -1.72 13.28 -13.65
N MET A 4 -2.56 14.32 -13.57
CA MET A 4 -3.34 14.82 -14.72
C MET A 4 -2.48 15.45 -15.83
N HIS A 5 -1.17 15.23 -15.82
CA HIS A 5 -0.15 15.84 -16.66
C HIS A 5 0.68 14.80 -17.44
N CYS A 6 0.86 13.60 -16.89
CA CYS A 6 1.60 12.47 -17.45
C CYS A 6 0.83 11.18 -17.09
N PRO A 7 0.48 10.32 -18.07
CA PRO A 7 -0.15 9.04 -17.77
C PRO A 7 0.70 8.23 -16.78
N ALA A 8 0.05 7.55 -15.83
CA ALA A 8 0.77 6.80 -14.79
C ALA A 8 1.69 5.71 -15.35
N GLU A 9 1.29 5.10 -16.47
CA GLU A 9 2.11 4.10 -17.17
C GLU A 9 3.37 4.72 -17.77
N ASP A 10 3.25 5.90 -18.36
CA ASP A 10 4.40 6.64 -18.92
C ASP A 10 5.34 7.13 -17.80
N ALA A 11 4.79 7.62 -16.69
CA ALA A 11 5.56 8.01 -15.51
C ALA A 11 6.35 6.83 -14.94
N ALA A 12 5.69 5.68 -14.75
CA ALA A 12 6.32 4.47 -14.23
C ALA A 12 7.38 3.91 -15.19
N HIS A 13 7.12 3.97 -16.50
CA HIS A 13 8.08 3.57 -17.54
C HIS A 13 9.33 4.44 -17.52
N LEU A 14 9.16 5.77 -17.50
CA LEU A 14 10.29 6.70 -17.40
C LEU A 14 11.05 6.54 -16.10
N ALA A 15 10.35 6.32 -14.99
CA ALA A 15 10.99 6.08 -13.71
C ALA A 15 11.82 4.79 -13.70
N ALA A 16 11.38 3.75 -14.41
CA ALA A 16 12.19 2.54 -14.60
C ALA A 16 13.50 2.86 -15.35
N VAL A 17 13.43 3.59 -16.46
CA VAL A 17 14.63 4.02 -17.21
C VAL A 17 15.54 4.92 -16.36
N ALA A 18 14.96 5.83 -15.59
CA ALA A 18 15.71 6.73 -14.71
C ALA A 18 16.41 5.99 -13.58
N ARG A 19 15.75 4.98 -12.96
CA ARG A 19 16.32 4.17 -11.88
C ARG A 19 17.55 3.37 -12.32
N ASP A 20 17.62 2.96 -13.58
CA ASP A 20 18.78 2.26 -14.14
C ASP A 20 20.04 3.15 -14.22
N ILE A 21 19.86 4.47 -14.24
CA ILE A 21 20.95 5.46 -14.39
C ILE A 21 21.27 6.11 -13.04
N CYS A 22 20.23 6.53 -12.33
CA CYS A 22 20.33 7.13 -11.01
C CYS A 22 19.40 6.37 -10.06
N PRO A 23 19.92 5.45 -9.24
CA PRO A 23 19.07 4.63 -8.39
C PRO A 23 18.27 5.44 -7.38
N PHE A 24 16.96 5.18 -7.32
CA PHE A 24 16.04 5.64 -6.28
C PHE A 24 15.00 4.54 -6.00
N PRO A 25 14.32 4.55 -4.84
CA PRO A 25 13.31 3.52 -4.54
C PRO A 25 12.17 3.53 -5.56
N SER A 26 11.67 2.33 -5.94
CA SER A 26 10.35 2.28 -6.57
C SER A 26 9.29 2.56 -5.51
N TYR A 27 8.39 3.49 -5.81
CA TYR A 27 7.33 3.91 -4.91
C TYR A 27 6.11 2.98 -4.96
N ASN A 28 6.10 2.00 -5.85
CA ASN A 28 4.98 1.08 -6.01
C ASN A 28 4.88 0.13 -4.81
N TYR A 29 3.82 0.28 -4.03
CA TYR A 29 3.40 -0.70 -3.03
C TYR A 29 2.44 -1.72 -3.65
N SER A 30 2.17 -2.82 -2.93
CA SER A 30 1.28 -3.87 -3.45
C SER A 30 -0.11 -3.34 -3.80
N PRO A 31 -0.66 -3.67 -4.99
CA PRO A 31 -2.03 -3.30 -5.35
C PRO A 31 -3.07 -3.91 -4.40
N HIS A 32 -2.73 -4.98 -3.66
CA HIS A 32 -3.61 -5.54 -2.63
C HIS A 32 -4.01 -4.51 -1.59
N PHE A 33 -3.14 -3.56 -1.24
CA PHE A 33 -3.45 -2.54 -0.26
C PHE A 33 -4.69 -1.74 -0.67
N VAL A 34 -4.72 -1.21 -1.90
CA VAL A 34 -5.85 -0.42 -2.38
C VAL A 34 -7.05 -1.29 -2.71
N HIS A 35 -6.84 -2.41 -3.40
CA HIS A 35 -7.93 -3.29 -3.81
C HIS A 35 -8.74 -3.83 -2.62
N MET A 36 -8.06 -4.29 -1.57
CA MET A 36 -8.71 -4.89 -0.41
C MET A 36 -9.27 -3.86 0.56
N MET A 37 -8.81 -2.61 0.52
CA MET A 37 -9.35 -1.52 1.33
C MET A 37 -10.50 -0.76 0.64
N SER A 38 -10.79 -1.08 -0.63
CA SER A 38 -11.88 -0.46 -1.41
C SER A 38 -13.27 -1.04 -1.10
N ILE A 39 -14.30 -0.34 -1.59
CA ILE A 39 -15.69 -0.83 -1.56
C ILE A 39 -15.86 -2.16 -2.32
N ASN A 40 -14.98 -2.46 -3.29
CA ASN A 40 -15.01 -3.70 -4.07
C ASN A 40 -14.11 -4.81 -3.48
N SER A 41 -13.70 -4.66 -2.22
CA SER A 41 -12.78 -5.58 -1.53
C SER A 41 -13.18 -7.05 -1.65
N SER A 42 -14.45 -7.39 -1.46
CA SER A 42 -14.95 -8.77 -1.54
C SER A 42 -14.72 -9.40 -2.92
N ARG A 43 -15.04 -8.66 -3.98
CA ARG A 43 -14.79 -9.08 -5.37
C ARG A 43 -13.30 -9.22 -5.64
N ASN A 44 -12.51 -8.23 -5.27
CA ASN A 44 -11.06 -8.24 -5.49
C ASN A 44 -10.39 -9.41 -4.77
N LEU A 45 -10.83 -9.72 -3.55
CA LEU A 45 -10.34 -10.85 -2.78
C LEU A 45 -10.68 -12.18 -3.44
N HIS A 46 -11.91 -12.32 -3.96
CA HIS A 46 -12.32 -13.52 -4.69
C HIS A 46 -11.50 -13.72 -5.98
N GLU A 47 -11.31 -12.66 -6.77
CA GLU A 47 -10.49 -12.69 -7.99
C GLU A 47 -9.04 -13.07 -7.68
N HIS A 48 -8.45 -12.48 -6.63
CA HIS A 48 -7.11 -12.81 -6.17
C HIS A 48 -6.98 -14.26 -5.67
N TYR A 49 -7.90 -14.72 -4.82
CA TYR A 49 -7.93 -16.11 -4.36
C TYR A 49 -7.98 -17.10 -5.52
N THR A 50 -8.84 -16.82 -6.50
CA THR A 50 -8.98 -17.65 -7.72
C THR A 50 -7.68 -17.65 -8.53
N ALA A 51 -7.03 -16.49 -8.69
CA ALA A 51 -5.75 -16.40 -9.39
C ALA A 51 -4.65 -17.20 -8.69
N VAL A 52 -4.57 -17.13 -7.35
CA VAL A 52 -3.65 -17.94 -6.55
C VAL A 52 -3.92 -19.42 -6.80
N GLN A 53 -5.16 -19.88 -6.68
CA GLN A 53 -5.50 -21.30 -6.90
C GLN A 53 -5.10 -21.79 -8.31
N ARG A 54 -5.34 -21.00 -9.35
CA ARG A 54 -4.98 -21.33 -10.74
C ARG A 54 -3.47 -21.40 -10.99
N SER A 55 -2.68 -20.69 -10.18
CA SER A 55 -1.23 -20.66 -10.30
C SER A 55 -0.52 -21.86 -9.66
N LEU A 56 -1.24 -22.68 -8.88
CA LEU A 56 -0.68 -23.79 -8.14
C LEU A 56 -0.85 -25.11 -8.90
N THR A 57 0.15 -25.99 -8.81
CA THR A 57 0.00 -27.38 -9.26
C THR A 57 -1.05 -28.12 -8.41
N PRO A 58 -1.61 -29.24 -8.87
CA PRO A 58 -2.62 -29.99 -8.11
C PRO A 58 -2.17 -30.35 -6.68
N LYS A 59 -0.91 -30.76 -6.49
CA LYS A 59 -0.35 -31.07 -5.18
C LYS A 59 -0.20 -29.82 -4.30
N GLN A 60 0.37 -28.75 -4.84
CA GLN A 60 0.50 -27.48 -4.12
C GLN A 60 -0.85 -26.89 -3.72
N LEU A 61 -1.86 -27.03 -4.57
CA LEU A 61 -3.22 -26.60 -4.27
C LEU A 61 -3.83 -27.40 -3.11
N GLU A 62 -3.54 -28.70 -3.03
CA GLU A 62 -3.96 -29.54 -1.90
C GLU A 62 -3.28 -29.09 -0.59
N ASP A 63 -1.97 -28.89 -0.60
CA ASP A 63 -1.19 -28.41 0.55
C ASP A 63 -1.66 -27.00 1.00
N PHE A 64 -1.92 -26.12 0.03
CA PHE A 64 -2.46 -24.78 0.27
C PHE A 64 -3.85 -24.85 0.92
N THR A 65 -4.71 -25.71 0.40
CA THR A 65 -6.06 -25.94 0.92
C THR A 65 -6.02 -26.50 2.35
N GLN A 66 -5.10 -27.44 2.62
CA GLN A 66 -4.91 -28.01 3.95
C GLN A 66 -4.36 -26.98 4.95
N SER A 67 -3.51 -26.06 4.50
CA SER A 67 -3.04 -24.95 5.33
C SER A 67 -4.18 -24.02 5.71
N LEU A 68 -5.07 -23.67 4.76
CA LEU A 68 -6.27 -22.89 5.05
C LEU A 68 -7.24 -23.59 6.01
N ARG A 69 -7.40 -24.92 5.91
CA ARG A 69 -8.17 -25.74 6.89
C ARG A 69 -7.61 -25.61 8.30
N THR A 70 -6.29 -25.60 8.40
CA THR A 70 -5.60 -25.52 9.68
C THR A 70 -5.83 -24.17 10.33
N THR A 71 -5.83 -23.09 9.53
CA THR A 71 -6.03 -21.72 10.01
C THR A 71 -7.49 -21.41 10.37
N PHE A 72 -8.44 -21.76 9.50
CA PHE A 72 -9.85 -21.34 9.62
C PHE A 72 -10.81 -22.47 10.02
N GLY A 73 -10.30 -23.66 10.26
CA GLY A 73 -11.11 -24.84 10.52
C GLY A 73 -11.77 -25.41 9.25
N ARG A 74 -12.56 -26.47 9.44
CA ARG A 74 -13.21 -27.19 8.33
C ARG A 74 -14.28 -26.40 7.59
N GLU A 75 -14.88 -25.41 8.23
CA GLU A 75 -15.92 -24.58 7.59
C GLU A 75 -15.31 -23.59 6.61
N GLY A 76 -14.09 -23.10 6.87
CA GLY A 76 -13.40 -22.18 5.96
C GLY A 76 -14.12 -20.84 5.75
N LYS A 77 -15.09 -20.52 6.60
CA LYS A 77 -15.82 -19.24 6.56
C LYS A 77 -15.13 -18.25 7.47
N VAL A 78 -14.84 -17.06 6.94
CA VAL A 78 -14.21 -15.96 7.68
C VAL A 78 -15.22 -14.83 7.84
N THR A 79 -15.61 -14.53 9.08
CA THR A 79 -16.57 -13.47 9.40
C THR A 79 -16.01 -12.10 9.04
N LEU A 80 -16.78 -11.32 8.27
CA LEU A 80 -16.33 -10.06 7.66
C LEU A 80 -15.04 -10.20 6.82
N GLY A 81 -14.74 -11.42 6.37
CA GLY A 81 -13.53 -11.75 5.63
C GLY A 81 -13.40 -11.01 4.30
N GLY A 82 -14.53 -10.69 3.66
CA GLY A 82 -14.56 -10.04 2.36
C GLY A 82 -14.35 -8.54 2.41
N VAL A 83 -14.02 -7.93 3.57
CA VAL A 83 -14.05 -6.48 3.70
C VAL A 83 -12.81 -5.86 4.35
N GLY A 84 -12.24 -4.86 3.68
CA GLY A 84 -11.24 -3.95 4.25
C GLY A 84 -9.99 -4.65 4.78
N VAL A 85 -9.61 -4.30 6.01
CA VAL A 85 -8.41 -4.83 6.69
C VAL A 85 -8.40 -6.35 6.84
N VAL A 86 -9.58 -7.00 6.92
CA VAL A 86 -9.66 -8.46 6.98
C VAL A 86 -9.40 -9.06 5.61
N ALA A 87 -9.99 -8.49 4.55
CA ALA A 87 -9.69 -8.89 3.18
C ALA A 87 -8.20 -8.72 2.84
N LEU A 88 -7.59 -7.62 3.31
CA LEU A 88 -6.16 -7.38 3.12
C LEU A 88 -5.31 -8.47 3.82
N SER A 89 -5.68 -8.84 5.05
CA SER A 89 -5.03 -9.92 5.78
C SER A 89 -5.17 -11.26 5.06
N LEU A 90 -6.36 -11.58 4.53
CA LEU A 90 -6.58 -12.81 3.77
C LEU A 90 -5.77 -12.86 2.48
N ALA A 91 -5.68 -11.75 1.73
CA ALA A 91 -4.84 -11.67 0.54
C ALA A 91 -3.36 -11.93 0.86
N VAL A 92 -2.84 -11.29 1.92
CA VAL A 92 -1.47 -11.54 2.40
C VAL A 92 -1.27 -13.00 2.80
N LEU A 93 -2.24 -13.60 3.48
CA LEU A 93 -2.18 -15.02 3.85
C LEU A 93 -2.15 -15.91 2.61
N PHE A 94 -2.95 -15.62 1.59
CA PHE A 94 -2.96 -16.41 0.35
C PHE A 94 -1.60 -16.37 -0.35
N ASP A 95 -0.98 -15.20 -0.48
CA ASP A 95 0.37 -15.08 -1.02
C ASP A 95 1.41 -15.82 -0.18
N THR A 96 1.31 -15.69 1.15
CA THR A 96 2.21 -16.35 2.11
C THR A 96 2.15 -17.87 1.95
N LEU A 97 0.94 -18.45 1.97
CA LEU A 97 0.74 -19.88 1.82
C LEU A 97 1.12 -20.37 0.43
N ALA A 98 0.82 -19.60 -0.62
CA ALA A 98 1.18 -19.95 -2.00
C ALA A 98 2.71 -20.03 -2.18
N LYS A 99 3.45 -19.09 -1.59
CA LYS A 99 4.92 -19.12 -1.56
C LYS A 99 5.44 -20.33 -0.80
N GLN A 100 4.90 -20.60 0.39
CA GLN A 100 5.31 -21.77 1.19
C GLN A 100 5.14 -23.09 0.45
N VAL A 101 4.00 -23.32 -0.22
CA VAL A 101 3.77 -24.58 -0.97
C VAL A 101 4.63 -24.68 -2.23
N ARG A 102 5.14 -23.55 -2.75
CA ARG A 102 6.14 -23.53 -3.83
C ARG A 102 7.56 -23.77 -3.33
N GLY A 103 7.77 -23.88 -2.03
CA GLY A 103 9.09 -24.00 -1.42
C GLY A 103 9.87 -22.67 -1.39
N GLU A 104 9.19 -21.54 -1.57
CA GLU A 104 9.79 -20.22 -1.44
C GLU A 104 9.97 -19.87 0.04
N VAL A 105 11.04 -19.13 0.36
CA VAL A 105 11.29 -18.66 1.72
C VAL A 105 10.30 -17.56 2.09
N VAL A 106 9.60 -17.74 3.21
CA VAL A 106 8.65 -16.77 3.75
C VAL A 106 9.10 -16.33 5.13
N SER A 107 9.21 -15.03 5.33
CA SER A 107 9.57 -14.46 6.64
C SER A 107 8.35 -14.34 7.55
N ASP A 108 8.40 -15.01 8.69
CA ASP A 108 7.40 -14.91 9.75
C ASP A 108 7.60 -13.65 10.62
N ALA A 109 8.74 -12.96 10.47
CA ALA A 109 9.10 -11.77 11.23
C ALA A 109 9.19 -10.51 10.35
N GLY A 110 8.97 -9.36 10.99
CA GLY A 110 9.11 -8.03 10.39
C GLY A 110 8.00 -7.64 9.39
N PRO A 111 8.24 -6.63 8.56
CA PRO A 111 7.28 -6.13 7.59
C PRO A 111 6.87 -7.18 6.57
N ILE A 112 5.59 -7.17 6.16
CA ILE A 112 5.11 -8.07 5.11
C ILE A 112 5.78 -7.68 3.78
N PRO A 113 6.58 -8.58 3.15
CA PRO A 113 7.32 -8.25 1.94
C PRO A 113 6.40 -7.81 0.80
N GLY A 114 6.75 -6.72 0.13
CA GLY A 114 6.01 -6.19 -1.02
C GLY A 114 4.72 -5.45 -0.70
N LEU A 115 4.23 -5.50 0.55
CA LEU A 115 3.04 -4.73 0.94
C LEU A 115 3.36 -3.24 1.15
N PHE A 116 4.57 -2.94 1.62
CA PHE A 116 5.05 -1.59 1.94
C PHE A 116 6.30 -1.25 1.14
N VAL A 117 6.55 0.04 0.94
CA VAL A 117 7.72 0.52 0.21
C VAL A 117 8.95 0.43 1.09
N LYS A 118 10.01 -0.22 0.59
CA LYS A 118 11.27 -0.39 1.29
C LYS A 118 12.24 0.73 0.88
N ASP A 119 12.82 1.42 1.86
CA ASP A 119 13.94 2.33 1.62
C ASP A 119 15.14 1.51 1.10
N PRO A 120 15.96 2.02 0.16
CA PRO A 120 17.28 1.48 -0.16
C PRO A 120 18.13 1.03 1.05
N ARG A 121 18.02 1.71 2.20
CA ARG A 121 18.71 1.33 3.45
C ARG A 121 18.05 0.16 4.20
N GLY A 122 16.91 -0.30 3.72
CA GLY A 122 16.12 -1.40 4.29
C GLY A 122 15.30 -1.04 5.51
N TYR A 123 15.13 0.25 5.79
CA TYR A 123 14.39 0.76 6.94
C TYR A 123 12.87 0.83 6.66
N TYR A 124 12.08 0.57 7.70
CA TYR A 124 10.64 0.78 7.71
C TYR A 124 10.22 1.59 8.93
N PRO A 125 9.32 2.58 8.78
CA PRO A 125 8.74 3.29 9.91
C PRO A 125 8.01 2.36 10.90
N PRO A 126 7.96 2.67 12.21
CA PRO A 126 7.44 1.76 13.26
C PRO A 126 6.03 1.22 12.99
N GLN A 127 5.14 2.06 12.44
CA GLN A 127 3.77 1.68 12.13
C GLN A 127 3.69 0.52 11.13
N VAL A 128 4.68 0.36 10.24
CA VAL A 128 4.70 -0.73 9.25
C VAL A 128 4.80 -2.09 9.95
N ASP A 129 5.61 -2.19 11.01
CA ASP A 129 5.72 -3.39 11.82
C ASP A 129 4.43 -3.68 12.58
N THR A 130 3.82 -2.64 13.18
CA THR A 130 2.55 -2.75 13.88
C THR A 130 1.43 -3.25 12.95
N ILE A 131 1.31 -2.68 11.75
CA ILE A 131 0.34 -3.13 10.74
C ILE A 131 0.63 -4.57 10.33
N SER A 132 1.89 -4.90 10.08
CA SER A 132 2.30 -6.24 9.65
C SER A 132 2.01 -7.30 10.72
N LYS A 133 2.17 -6.97 12.01
CA LYS A 133 1.80 -7.82 13.13
C LYS A 133 0.28 -8.03 13.20
N TYR A 134 -0.50 -6.97 13.04
CA TYR A 134 -1.96 -7.08 13.04
C TYR A 134 -2.44 -7.97 11.90
N LEU A 135 -1.98 -7.72 10.66
CA LEU A 135 -2.39 -8.48 9.48
C LEU A 135 -2.08 -9.98 9.59
N ARG A 136 -1.00 -10.36 10.27
CA ARG A 136 -0.69 -11.78 10.56
C ARG A 136 -1.52 -12.37 11.71
N LEU A 137 -2.00 -11.54 12.63
CA LEU A 137 -2.85 -11.98 13.73
C LEU A 137 -4.29 -12.28 13.27
N VAL A 138 -4.82 -11.46 12.37
CA VAL A 138 -6.22 -11.51 11.91
C VAL A 138 -6.71 -12.91 11.52
N PRO A 139 -5.96 -13.74 10.76
CA PRO A 139 -6.44 -15.08 10.38
C PRO A 139 -6.80 -15.97 11.56
N HIS A 140 -6.20 -15.74 12.72
CA HIS A 140 -6.40 -16.52 13.93
C HIS A 140 -7.48 -15.96 14.87
N ILE A 141 -8.00 -14.77 14.59
CA ILE A 141 -8.95 -14.07 15.46
C ILE A 141 -10.22 -13.61 14.75
N ALA A 142 -10.26 -13.61 13.41
CA ALA A 142 -11.36 -13.06 12.61
C ALA A 142 -12.73 -13.68 12.93
N ASN A 143 -12.76 -14.96 13.33
CA ASN A 143 -13.99 -15.67 13.69
C ASN A 143 -14.36 -15.60 15.18
N ASN A 144 -13.62 -14.81 15.98
CA ASN A 144 -13.94 -14.52 17.37
C ASN A 144 -14.21 -13.01 17.51
N PRO A 145 -15.48 -12.57 17.45
CA PRO A 145 -15.83 -11.15 17.44
C PRO A 145 -15.29 -10.36 18.64
N ASP A 146 -15.32 -10.95 19.84
CA ASP A 146 -14.84 -10.30 21.06
C ASP A 146 -13.32 -10.09 21.02
N ARG A 147 -12.57 -11.14 20.65
CA ARG A 147 -11.12 -11.04 20.49
C ARG A 147 -10.74 -10.09 19.35
N MET A 148 -11.47 -10.15 18.23
CA MET A 148 -11.25 -9.25 17.10
C MET A 148 -11.46 -7.79 17.49
N LYS A 149 -12.50 -7.49 18.26
CA LYS A 149 -12.77 -6.16 18.80
C LYS A 149 -11.65 -5.69 19.73
N GLN A 150 -11.25 -6.53 20.69
CA GLN A 150 -10.20 -6.22 21.66
C GLN A 150 -8.86 -5.93 20.97
N GLU A 151 -8.45 -6.81 20.06
CA GLU A 151 -7.18 -6.69 19.35
C GLU A 151 -7.18 -5.50 18.38
N THR A 152 -8.27 -5.28 17.64
CA THR A 152 -8.41 -4.09 16.78
C THR A 152 -8.24 -2.80 17.58
N ALA A 153 -8.87 -2.69 18.75
CA ALA A 153 -8.73 -1.52 19.61
C ALA A 153 -7.30 -1.36 20.15
N ARG A 154 -6.64 -2.46 20.56
CA ARG A 154 -5.24 -2.45 21.01
C ARG A 154 -4.29 -1.94 19.92
N PHE A 155 -4.43 -2.45 18.69
CA PHE A 155 -3.60 -2.03 17.57
C PHE A 155 -3.87 -0.59 17.11
N LEU A 156 -5.12 -0.11 17.21
CA LEU A 156 -5.42 1.31 16.99
C LEU A 156 -4.67 2.22 17.98
N TYR A 157 -4.59 1.82 19.26
CA TYR A 157 -3.82 2.57 20.25
C TYR A 157 -2.32 2.55 19.94
N GLN A 158 -1.78 1.39 19.56
CA GLN A 158 -0.36 1.28 19.18
C GLN A 158 -0.03 2.13 17.95
N LEU A 159 -0.86 2.11 16.91
CA LEU A 159 -0.64 2.92 15.70
C LEU A 159 -0.64 4.43 15.98
N LYS A 160 -1.47 4.87 16.94
CA LYS A 160 -1.46 6.26 17.40
C LYS A 160 -0.13 6.59 18.09
N ALA A 161 0.37 5.71 18.96
CA ALA A 161 1.67 5.89 19.60
C ALA A 161 2.82 5.89 18.58
N ASP A 162 2.78 5.01 17.57
CA ASP A 162 3.76 4.97 16.48
C ASP A 162 3.76 6.28 15.67
N GLU A 163 2.57 6.85 15.40
CA GLU A 163 2.44 8.15 14.73
C GLU A 163 2.95 9.31 15.62
N GLU A 164 2.67 9.30 16.91
CA GLU A 164 3.17 10.30 17.85
C GLU A 164 4.71 10.28 17.97
N ASP A 165 5.31 9.08 18.00
CA ASP A 165 6.76 8.90 18.03
C ASP A 165 7.42 9.36 16.72
N LEU A 166 6.76 9.12 15.57
CA LEU A 166 7.21 9.68 14.29
C LEU A 166 7.25 11.21 14.31
N ASN A 167 6.22 11.86 14.87
CA ASN A 167 6.14 13.33 14.89
C ASN A 167 7.10 14.02 15.88
N GLN A 168 7.92 13.26 16.63
CA GLN A 168 8.91 13.78 17.59
C GLN A 168 10.35 13.53 17.08
N PRO A 169 10.88 14.36 16.15
CA PRO A 169 12.25 14.20 15.67
C PRO A 169 13.26 14.39 16.82
N GLY A 170 14.18 13.42 16.99
CA GLY A 170 15.35 13.56 17.85
C GLY A 170 15.34 12.89 19.23
N LYS A 171 14.28 12.18 19.63
CA LYS A 171 14.32 11.34 20.86
C LYS A 171 14.50 9.84 20.59
N ASN A 172 13.79 9.28 19.61
CA ASN A 172 13.85 7.83 19.30
C ASN A 172 13.96 7.50 17.80
N ASN A 173 13.58 8.41 16.90
CA ASN A 173 13.53 8.14 15.46
C ASN A 173 14.66 8.84 14.69
N SER A 174 15.45 8.06 13.95
CA SER A 174 16.46 8.51 12.99
C SER A 174 15.88 8.77 11.59
N VAL A 175 14.56 8.73 11.44
CA VAL A 175 13.87 8.74 10.12
C VAL A 175 13.48 10.16 9.75
N PRO A 176 13.92 10.66 8.60
CA PRO A 176 13.46 11.95 8.10
C PRO A 176 12.00 11.85 7.64
N LEU A 177 11.10 12.56 8.32
CA LEU A 177 9.66 12.56 8.03
C LEU A 177 9.30 13.10 6.63
N HIS A 178 10.23 13.83 6.01
CA HIS A 178 10.06 14.44 4.70
C HIS A 178 10.68 13.61 3.57
N GLU A 179 11.25 12.44 3.86
CA GLU A 179 11.70 11.50 2.83
C GLU A 179 10.52 10.82 2.14
N ASP A 180 10.65 10.67 0.83
CA ASP A 180 9.71 10.02 -0.10
C ASP A 180 9.09 8.71 0.43
N VAL A 181 9.90 7.70 0.77
CA VAL A 181 9.46 6.38 1.22
C VAL A 181 8.74 6.45 2.56
N THR A 182 9.26 7.27 3.49
CA THR A 182 8.64 7.48 4.80
C THR A 182 7.25 8.07 4.65
N LEU A 183 7.09 9.02 3.73
CA LEU A 183 5.82 9.69 3.47
C LEU A 183 4.79 8.75 2.83
N ILE A 184 5.20 7.88 1.91
CA ILE A 184 4.33 6.84 1.35
C ILE A 184 3.86 5.88 2.45
N ASN A 185 4.78 5.35 3.25
CA ASN A 185 4.44 4.43 4.33
C ASN A 185 3.58 5.09 5.42
N ARG A 186 3.76 6.39 5.67
CA ARG A 186 2.87 7.17 6.55
C ARG A 186 1.46 7.28 5.97
N MET A 187 1.33 7.58 4.67
CA MET A 187 0.05 7.63 3.98
C MET A 187 -0.66 6.27 4.01
N LEU A 188 0.05 5.18 3.73
CA LEU A 188 -0.50 3.83 3.85
C LEU A 188 -0.94 3.53 5.30
N GLY A 189 -0.13 3.89 6.29
CA GLY A 189 -0.48 3.73 7.69
C GLY A 189 -1.73 4.51 8.10
N PHE A 190 -1.92 5.71 7.57
CA PHE A 190 -3.14 6.50 7.77
C PHE A 190 -4.38 5.77 7.23
N PHE A 191 -4.36 5.32 5.97
CA PHE A 191 -5.50 4.59 5.39
C PHE A 191 -5.76 3.26 6.09
N PHE A 192 -4.71 2.57 6.53
CA PHE A 192 -4.87 1.36 7.33
C PHE A 192 -5.59 1.65 8.65
N THR A 193 -5.19 2.71 9.36
CA THR A 193 -5.81 3.14 10.62
C THR A 193 -7.28 3.50 10.43
N VAL A 194 -7.61 4.22 9.36
CA VAL A 194 -9.01 4.51 8.98
C VAL A 194 -9.79 3.20 8.76
N GLY A 195 -9.22 2.25 8.03
CA GLY A 195 -9.85 0.95 7.80
C GLY A 195 -10.05 0.13 9.08
N LEU A 196 -9.12 0.18 10.04
CA LEU A 196 -9.31 -0.44 11.36
C LEU A 196 -10.47 0.20 12.13
N LYS A 197 -10.59 1.53 12.11
CA LYS A 197 -11.72 2.23 12.75
C LYS A 197 -13.05 1.79 12.15
N ILE A 198 -13.14 1.76 10.82
CA ILE A 198 -14.32 1.26 10.09
C ILE A 198 -14.62 -0.18 10.48
N HIS A 199 -13.60 -1.04 10.53
CA HIS A 199 -13.76 -2.43 10.90
C HIS A 199 -14.24 -2.62 12.35
N LEU A 200 -13.75 -1.80 13.29
CA LEU A 200 -14.20 -1.81 14.68
C LEU A 200 -15.68 -1.38 14.80
N GLN A 201 -16.09 -0.35 14.05
CA GLN A 201 -17.50 0.06 13.95
C GLN A 201 -18.36 -1.06 13.38
N ARG A 202 -17.84 -1.78 12.39
CA ARG A 202 -18.50 -2.96 11.87
C ARG A 202 -18.73 -3.96 13.01
N ILE A 203 -17.68 -4.51 13.61
CA ILE A 203 -17.84 -5.58 14.62
C ILE A 203 -18.70 -5.15 15.81
N SER A 204 -18.58 -3.88 16.22
CA SER A 204 -19.27 -3.41 17.43
C SER A 204 -20.76 -3.15 17.25
N ASN A 205 -21.27 -3.01 16.01
CA ASN A 205 -22.65 -2.54 15.73
C ASN A 205 -23.03 -1.25 16.48
N VAL A 206 -22.03 -0.44 16.85
CA VAL A 206 -22.18 0.83 17.54
C VAL A 206 -21.65 1.90 16.61
N THR A 207 -22.43 2.96 16.41
CA THR A 207 -21.93 4.24 15.93
C THR A 207 -20.95 4.76 16.97
N LEU A 208 -19.68 4.39 16.84
CA LEU A 208 -18.64 5.06 17.59
C LEU A 208 -18.66 6.52 17.14
N ASP A 209 -19.02 7.42 18.05
CA ASP A 209 -18.76 8.85 17.98
C ASP A 209 -17.24 9.08 18.14
N TYR A 210 -16.49 8.41 17.27
CA TYR A 210 -15.08 8.67 17.07
C TYR A 210 -15.08 9.66 15.93
N ASP A 211 -14.62 10.87 16.23
CA ASP A 211 -14.40 11.90 15.25
C ASP A 211 -13.45 11.32 14.19
N VAL A 212 -14.05 10.89 13.08
CA VAL A 212 -13.39 10.75 11.78
C VAL A 212 -13.65 12.06 11.06
N THR A 213 -13.43 13.19 11.74
CA THR A 213 -12.61 14.17 11.08
C THR A 213 -11.40 13.38 10.59
N LEU A 214 -11.20 13.34 9.26
CA LEU A 214 -9.85 13.51 8.76
C LEU A 214 -9.32 14.66 9.61
N ASP A 215 -8.59 14.35 10.69
CA ASP A 215 -8.25 15.34 11.70
C ASP A 215 -7.17 16.19 11.05
N ASN A 216 -7.65 17.06 10.19
CA ASN A 216 -6.92 17.98 9.34
C ASN A 216 -6.20 19.01 10.22
N LYS A 217 -6.41 18.93 11.54
CA LYS A 217 -5.73 19.69 12.59
C LYS A 217 -4.32 19.18 12.86
N ASN A 218 -4.03 17.88 12.64
CA ASN A 218 -2.68 17.31 12.70
C ASN A 218 -2.10 16.96 11.33
N SER A 219 -2.92 16.99 10.27
CA SER A 219 -2.42 17.39 8.96
C SER A 219 -2.02 18.87 9.07
N LYS A 220 -0.87 19.13 9.72
CA LYS A 220 0.03 20.12 9.13
C LYS A 220 0.04 19.74 7.66
N SER A 221 -0.50 20.66 6.85
CA SER A 221 -0.39 20.63 5.40
C SER A 221 0.89 19.91 5.02
N LEU A 222 0.86 19.15 3.94
CA LEU A 222 2.07 18.71 3.23
C LEU A 222 2.83 19.96 2.68
N ASP A 223 3.09 20.92 3.57
CA ASP A 223 3.72 22.24 3.41
C ASP A 223 5.24 22.10 3.46
N SER A 224 5.72 20.87 3.63
CA SER A 224 7.12 20.52 3.68
C SER A 224 7.53 19.88 2.36
N THR A 225 8.52 20.47 1.74
CA THR A 225 9.24 19.96 0.57
C THR A 225 9.60 18.48 0.77
N VAL A 226 9.10 17.59 -0.10
CA VAL A 226 9.50 16.18 -0.09
C VAL A 226 10.95 16.08 -0.55
N THR A 227 11.76 15.39 0.24
CA THR A 227 13.14 15.05 -0.09
C THR A 227 13.14 13.75 -0.88
N PHE A 228 13.62 13.83 -2.12
CA PHE A 228 13.77 12.67 -2.99
C PHE A 228 15.22 12.20 -2.92
N ASN A 229 15.44 10.98 -2.39
CA ASN A 229 16.78 10.44 -2.21
C ASN A 229 17.26 9.75 -3.48
N LEU A 230 17.91 10.54 -4.35
CA LEU A 230 18.58 10.04 -5.55
C LEU A 230 20.01 9.62 -5.19
N ASN A 231 20.35 8.35 -5.41
CA ASN A 231 21.67 7.80 -5.06
C ASN A 231 22.68 7.96 -6.22
N CYS A 232 22.85 9.19 -6.71
CA CYS A 232 23.79 9.52 -7.79
C CYS A 232 24.20 11.01 -7.78
N ASP A 233 25.18 11.37 -8.60
CA ASP A 233 25.39 12.75 -9.03
C ASP A 233 24.35 13.11 -10.09
N THR A 234 23.39 13.97 -9.73
CA THR A 234 22.25 14.30 -10.57
C THR A 234 22.64 15.05 -11.84
N GLU A 235 23.71 15.86 -11.82
CA GLU A 235 24.11 16.64 -13.00
C GLU A 235 24.75 15.75 -14.08
N ALA A 236 25.58 14.80 -13.65
CA ALA A 236 26.17 13.81 -14.54
C ALA A 236 25.10 12.85 -15.09
N ALA A 237 24.27 12.31 -14.20
CA ALA A 237 23.26 11.32 -14.54
C ALA A 237 22.16 11.88 -15.46
N GLU A 238 21.87 13.19 -15.42
CA GLU A 238 20.88 13.81 -16.29
C GLU A 238 21.29 13.78 -17.77
N LYS A 239 22.58 13.98 -18.07
CA LYS A 239 23.11 13.87 -19.44
C LYS A 239 22.98 12.44 -19.95
N ASP A 240 23.33 11.47 -19.11
CA ASP A 240 23.22 10.05 -19.44
C ASP A 240 21.75 9.63 -19.65
N PHE A 241 20.85 10.17 -18.83
CA PHE A 241 19.41 9.94 -18.98
C PHE A 241 18.87 10.49 -20.30
N LEU A 242 19.20 11.71 -20.68
CA LEU A 242 18.79 12.28 -21.96
C LEU A 242 19.34 11.47 -23.14
N ALA A 243 20.63 11.12 -23.12
CA ALA A 243 21.24 10.28 -24.16
C ALA A 243 20.56 8.89 -24.25
N LYS A 244 20.19 8.32 -23.11
CA LYS A 244 19.45 7.05 -23.05
C LYS A 244 18.06 7.18 -23.67
N VAL A 245 17.32 8.25 -23.37
CA VAL A 245 15.99 8.50 -23.96
C VAL A 245 16.10 8.71 -25.47
N GLU A 246 17.07 9.49 -25.95
CA GLU A 246 17.30 9.75 -27.37
C GLU A 246 17.68 8.49 -28.18
N SER A 247 18.42 7.57 -27.57
CA SER A 247 18.79 6.29 -28.18
C SER A 247 17.74 5.18 -28.01
N SER A 248 16.70 5.41 -27.20
CA SER A 248 15.65 4.42 -26.92
C SER A 248 14.61 4.30 -28.05
N GLU A 249 13.78 3.26 -27.93
CA GLU A 249 12.62 3.01 -28.79
C GLU A 249 11.59 4.15 -28.75
N ASN A 250 10.68 4.15 -29.72
CA ASN A 250 9.67 5.20 -29.88
C ASN A 250 8.77 5.34 -28.64
N LEU A 251 8.47 4.24 -27.94
CA LEU A 251 7.65 4.27 -26.72
C LEU A 251 8.28 5.14 -25.62
N THR A 252 9.57 4.94 -25.32
CA THR A 252 10.29 5.72 -24.30
C THR A 252 10.34 7.20 -24.66
N LYS A 253 10.52 7.51 -25.94
CA LYS A 253 10.50 8.90 -26.45
C LYS A 253 9.13 9.54 -26.30
N GLN A 254 8.07 8.82 -26.62
CA GLN A 254 6.69 9.31 -26.47
C GLN A 254 6.34 9.55 -25.00
N ALA A 255 6.65 8.59 -24.12
CA ALA A 255 6.48 8.76 -22.68
C ALA A 255 7.24 9.99 -22.19
N PHE A 256 8.49 10.16 -22.63
CA PHE A 256 9.30 11.33 -22.28
C PHE A 256 8.64 12.65 -22.69
N GLU A 257 8.20 12.77 -23.95
CA GLU A 257 7.51 13.96 -24.45
C GLU A 257 6.20 14.24 -23.69
N ALA A 258 5.42 13.20 -23.38
CA ALA A 258 4.18 13.32 -22.64
C ALA A 258 4.40 13.90 -21.22
N CYS A 259 5.51 13.53 -20.58
CA CYS A 259 5.79 13.76 -19.17
C CYS A 259 6.73 14.94 -18.88
N LYS A 260 7.16 15.70 -19.92
CA LYS A 260 7.95 16.92 -19.76
C LYS A 260 7.31 17.91 -18.77
N PRO A 261 8.10 18.65 -17.97
CA PRO A 261 7.56 19.70 -17.11
C PRO A 261 6.74 20.71 -17.93
N LYS A 262 5.53 21.07 -17.47
CA LYS A 262 4.73 22.17 -18.04
C LYS A 262 4.38 23.15 -16.92
N ASP A 263 4.30 24.43 -17.27
CA ASP A 263 4.08 25.53 -16.33
C ASP A 263 2.72 25.49 -15.59
N SER A 264 1.78 24.64 -16.03
CA SER A 264 0.39 24.59 -15.55
C SER A 264 0.09 23.44 -14.58
N ALA A 265 1.09 22.71 -14.11
CA ALA A 265 0.91 21.59 -13.20
C ALA A 265 0.40 22.04 -11.81
N TRP A 266 -0.90 21.96 -11.52
CA TRP A 266 -1.43 22.34 -10.19
C TRP A 266 -0.82 21.52 -9.03
N PHE A 267 -0.31 20.31 -9.27
CA PHE A 267 0.45 19.53 -8.29
C PHE A 267 1.84 20.14 -7.94
N LEU A 268 2.20 21.28 -8.54
CA LEU A 268 3.32 22.13 -8.11
C LEU A 268 3.10 22.73 -6.70
N PHE A 269 1.95 22.52 -6.04
CA PHE A 269 1.76 22.82 -4.60
C PHE A 269 2.52 21.86 -3.68
N LEU A 270 2.88 20.65 -4.15
CA LEU A 270 3.79 19.73 -3.45
C LEU A 270 5.27 20.08 -3.68
N ILE A 271 5.56 21.31 -4.14
CA ILE A 271 6.90 21.78 -4.47
C ILE A 271 7.17 23.02 -3.65
N ASP A 272 8.38 23.09 -3.09
CA ASP A 272 8.95 24.36 -2.68
C ASP A 272 8.91 25.32 -3.88
N PRO A 273 8.27 26.50 -3.78
CA PRO A 273 8.24 27.48 -4.85
C PRO A 273 9.63 27.81 -5.44
N ARG A 274 10.71 27.59 -4.66
CA ARG A 274 12.11 27.77 -5.07
C ARG A 274 12.62 26.72 -6.07
N ASP A 275 12.06 25.50 -6.07
CA ASP A 275 12.46 24.40 -6.96
C ASP A 275 11.79 24.49 -8.36
N ARG A 276 10.91 25.47 -8.61
CA ARG A 276 10.12 25.55 -9.86
C ARG A 276 10.90 25.97 -11.11
N ARG A 277 12.11 26.50 -10.98
CA ARG A 277 12.86 27.07 -12.13
C ARG A 277 14.08 26.25 -12.56
N SER A 278 14.46 25.20 -11.82
CA SER A 278 15.68 24.43 -12.11
C SER A 278 15.67 23.01 -11.50
N MET A 279 14.53 22.31 -11.51
CA MET A 279 14.51 20.92 -11.04
C MET A 279 15.20 20.00 -12.06
N PRO A 280 16.25 19.25 -11.67
CA PRO A 280 16.85 18.25 -12.55
C PRO A 280 15.82 17.24 -13.03
N LEU A 281 15.90 16.83 -14.29
CA LEU A 281 14.90 15.98 -14.94
C LEU A 281 14.70 14.64 -14.22
N LEU A 282 15.77 14.05 -13.69
CA LEU A 282 15.69 12.81 -12.90
C LEU A 282 14.84 12.97 -11.63
N ARG A 283 14.96 14.12 -10.95
CA ARG A 283 14.15 14.45 -9.77
C ARG A 283 12.69 14.68 -10.16
N HIS A 284 12.44 15.29 -11.31
CA HIS A 284 11.09 15.44 -11.86
C HIS A 284 10.44 14.07 -12.17
N VAL A 285 11.16 13.14 -12.80
CA VAL A 285 10.67 11.79 -13.09
C VAL A 285 10.34 11.02 -11.81
N ALA A 286 11.25 11.02 -10.82
CA ALA A 286 10.99 10.40 -9.52
C ALA A 286 9.74 10.99 -8.84
N LYS A 287 9.55 12.31 -8.97
CA LYS A 287 8.37 13.00 -8.44
C LYS A 287 7.08 12.62 -9.14
N LEU A 288 7.08 12.39 -10.46
CA LEU A 288 5.89 11.94 -11.19
C LEU A 288 5.40 10.58 -10.66
N GLU A 289 6.31 9.60 -10.55
CA GLU A 289 5.98 8.27 -9.98
C GLU A 289 5.45 8.41 -8.54
N PHE A 290 6.11 9.22 -7.71
CA PHE A 290 5.69 9.47 -6.34
C PHE A 290 4.28 10.06 -6.24
N VAL A 291 3.97 11.09 -7.04
CA VAL A 291 2.66 11.75 -7.02
C VAL A 291 1.55 10.79 -7.45
N ASP A 292 1.81 9.95 -8.46
CA ASP A 292 0.85 8.93 -8.91
C ASP A 292 0.50 7.94 -7.79
N VAL A 293 1.54 7.44 -7.12
CA VAL A 293 1.41 6.51 -5.99
C VAL A 293 0.65 7.15 -4.83
N MET A 294 0.93 8.42 -4.51
CA MET A 294 0.30 9.13 -3.40
C MET A 294 -1.17 9.47 -3.66
N LEU A 295 -1.52 9.81 -4.90
CA LEU A 295 -2.88 10.17 -5.26
C LEU A 295 -3.79 8.95 -5.46
N PHE A 296 -3.24 7.80 -5.83
CA PHE A 296 -4.04 6.62 -6.15
C PHE A 296 -4.96 6.15 -5.01
N PRO A 297 -4.51 6.03 -3.74
CA PRO A 297 -5.37 5.80 -2.59
C PRO A 297 -6.45 6.86 -2.41
N MET A 298 -6.08 8.14 -2.52
CA MET A 298 -7.01 9.25 -2.32
C MET A 298 -8.19 9.17 -3.30
N PHE A 299 -7.94 8.86 -4.57
CA PHE A 299 -9.01 8.68 -5.56
C PHE A 299 -9.77 7.36 -5.41
N SER A 300 -9.08 6.30 -4.98
CA SER A 300 -9.69 4.97 -4.81
C SER A 300 -10.61 4.89 -3.58
N PHE A 301 -10.34 5.72 -2.57
CA PHE A 301 -11.12 5.75 -1.32
C PHE A 301 -12.04 6.97 -1.21
N GLY A 302 -11.65 8.13 -1.75
CA GLY A 302 -12.23 9.44 -1.43
C GLY A 302 -13.60 9.77 -2.02
N ASN A 303 -14.14 8.97 -2.95
CA ASN A 303 -15.45 9.22 -3.56
C ASN A 303 -16.61 8.45 -2.91
N ASN A 304 -16.35 7.61 -1.91
CA ASN A 304 -17.36 6.76 -1.29
C ASN A 304 -17.81 7.31 0.06
N ASP A 305 -19.10 7.17 0.36
CA ASP A 305 -19.64 7.54 1.67
C ASP A 305 -19.08 6.61 2.74
N ARG A 306 -18.71 7.19 3.90
CA ARG A 306 -18.30 6.42 5.08
C ARG A 306 -19.36 5.39 5.47
N ASP A 307 -20.63 5.75 5.35
CA ASP A 307 -21.74 4.88 5.69
C ASP A 307 -21.84 3.67 4.76
N ASP A 308 -21.41 3.80 3.50
CA ASP A 308 -21.33 2.66 2.59
C ASP A 308 -20.29 1.66 3.09
N PHE A 309 -19.11 2.13 3.46
CA PHE A 309 -18.09 1.25 4.03
C PHE A 309 -18.58 0.58 5.32
N VAL A 310 -19.16 1.30 6.28
CA VAL A 310 -19.61 0.71 7.55
C VAL A 310 -20.72 -0.34 7.33
N ARG A 311 -21.57 -0.15 6.32
CA ARG A 311 -22.66 -1.09 5.98
C ARG A 311 -22.18 -2.39 5.32
N GLN A 312 -20.96 -2.46 4.80
CA GLN A 312 -20.44 -3.70 4.19
C GLN A 312 -20.20 -4.80 5.22
N ARG A 313 -20.76 -5.99 4.96
CA ARG A 313 -20.77 -7.13 5.91
C ARG A 313 -20.48 -8.47 5.25
N ASP A 314 -19.56 -8.47 4.31
CA ASP A 314 -19.31 -9.66 3.51
C ASP A 314 -18.40 -10.64 4.24
N ASN A 315 -18.93 -11.83 4.50
CA ASN A 315 -18.10 -12.96 4.92
C ASN A 315 -17.34 -13.50 3.69
N PHE A 316 -16.16 -14.07 3.92
CA PHE A 316 -15.45 -14.79 2.85
C PHE A 316 -15.54 -16.29 3.11
N ASP A 317 -16.20 -17.01 2.20
CA ASP A 317 -16.36 -18.46 2.30
C ASP A 317 -15.37 -19.15 1.36
N LEU A 318 -14.31 -19.72 1.94
CA LEU A 318 -13.24 -20.37 1.20
C LEU A 318 -13.72 -21.56 0.38
N LYS A 319 -14.83 -22.20 0.76
CA LYS A 319 -15.40 -23.35 0.03
C LYS A 319 -16.22 -22.87 -1.16
N VAL A 320 -17.14 -21.93 -0.94
CA VAL A 320 -17.98 -21.36 -2.00
C VAL A 320 -17.10 -20.72 -3.08
N HIS A 321 -16.02 -20.06 -2.67
CA HIS A 321 -15.09 -19.41 -3.58
C HIS A 321 -14.04 -20.35 -4.19
N ALA A 322 -13.83 -21.54 -3.62
CA ALA A 322 -12.99 -22.57 -4.23
C ALA A 322 -13.83 -23.34 -5.25
N LEU A 323 -13.76 -22.94 -6.53
CA LEU A 323 -14.46 -23.58 -7.64
C LEU A 323 -14.26 -25.12 -7.64
N GLY A 324 -15.18 -25.84 -6.99
CA GLY A 324 -15.32 -27.31 -7.04
C GLY A 324 -14.35 -28.16 -6.21
N LYS A 325 -13.65 -27.63 -5.20
CA LYS A 325 -12.68 -28.42 -4.40
C LYS A 325 -12.85 -28.33 -2.89
N TRP A 326 -14.07 -28.45 -2.37
CA TRP A 326 -14.28 -28.88 -0.99
C TRP A 326 -15.45 -29.86 -0.93
N PRO A 327 -15.32 -30.97 -0.17
CA PRO A 327 -16.19 -32.14 -0.25
C PRO A 327 -17.65 -31.87 0.06
#